data_AF-A0A0Q8LZW1-F1
#
_entry.id   AF-A0A0Q8LZW1-F1
#
_cell.length_a   1.000
_cell.length_b   1.000
_cell.length_c   1.000
_cell.angle_alpha   90.00
_cell.angle_beta   90.00
_cell.angle_gamma   90.00
#
_symmetry.space_group_name_H-M   'P 1'
#
loop_
_entity.id
_entity.type
_entity.pdbx_description
1 polymer ?
#
loop_
_entity_poly.entity_id
_entity_poly.type
_entity_poly.pdbx_seq_one_letter_code
_entity_poly.pdbx_strand_id
1 'polypeptide(L)'
;MVVLGRANTRMKDFYDVWSLSRRAADQARLTEALRATFERRRTLLPAALPDALSEAFGSDPAKRRQWSAFAADIGDAPADLAVVVADIAAFAWPMITAARTFS
;
A
#
# COMPACT_ATOMS: atom_id res chain seq x y z
N MET A 1 -0.06 7.53 -2.14
CA MET A 1 0.13 6.63 -0.99
C MET A 1 1.24 7.07 -0.03
N VAL A 2 2.52 7.12 -0.41
CA VAL A 2 3.64 7.40 0.55
C VAL A 2 3.78 8.87 0.96
N VAL A 3 3.48 9.82 0.06
CA VAL A 3 3.66 11.27 0.32
C VAL A 3 2.43 11.92 0.97
N LEU A 4 1.26 11.25 0.96
CA LEU A 4 -0.01 11.88 1.38
C LEU A 4 -0.60 11.37 2.70
N GLY A 5 -0.05 10.33 3.33
CA GLY A 5 -0.48 9.85 4.65
C GLY A 5 -2.01 9.85 4.86
N ARG A 6 -2.49 10.55 5.90
CA ARG A 6 -3.92 10.70 6.27
C ARG A 6 -4.78 11.41 5.21
N ALA A 7 -4.19 12.23 4.35
CA ALA A 7 -4.89 12.89 3.24
C ALA A 7 -5.12 11.97 2.02
N ASN A 8 -4.64 10.72 2.07
CA ASN A 8 -4.91 9.77 0.99
C ASN A 8 -6.39 9.39 0.96
N THR A 9 -7.12 9.89 -0.03
CA THR A 9 -8.57 9.63 -0.26
C THR A 9 -8.83 8.59 -1.34
N ARG A 10 -7.79 8.13 -2.05
CA ARG A 10 -7.92 7.21 -3.17
C ARG A 10 -7.95 5.76 -2.70
N MET A 11 -9.12 5.27 -2.28
CA MET A 11 -9.32 3.87 -1.89
C MET A 11 -8.98 2.89 -3.01
N LYS A 12 -9.17 3.31 -4.26
CA LYS A 12 -8.73 2.56 -5.45
C LYS A 12 -7.25 2.20 -5.42
N ASP A 13 -6.37 3.09 -4.96
CA ASP A 13 -4.92 2.81 -4.91
C ASP A 13 -4.63 1.60 -3.97
N PHE A 14 -5.37 1.49 -2.86
CA PHE A 14 -5.25 0.34 -1.96
C PHE A 14 -5.78 -0.94 -2.59
N TYR A 15 -6.92 -0.86 -3.28
CA TYR A 15 -7.45 -2.00 -4.01
C TYR A 15 -6.51 -2.49 -5.11
N ASP A 16 -5.95 -1.58 -5.92
CA ASP A 16 -5.05 -1.96 -7.01
C ASP A 16 -3.80 -2.66 -6.46
N VAL A 17 -3.20 -2.13 -5.38
CA VAL A 17 -2.02 -2.76 -4.74
C VAL A 17 -2.37 -4.08 -4.07
N TRP A 18 -3.52 -4.18 -3.40
CA TRP A 18 -3.99 -5.43 -2.80
C TRP A 18 -4.28 -6.49 -3.88
N SER A 19 -4.99 -6.13 -4.95
CA SER A 19 -5.25 -7.03 -6.08
C SER A 19 -3.95 -7.53 -6.72
N LEU A 20 -2.94 -6.65 -6.83
CA LEU A 20 -1.61 -7.03 -7.28
C LEU A 20 -0.87 -7.94 -6.30
N SER A 21 -1.00 -7.74 -4.98
CA SER A 21 -0.36 -8.62 -3.97
C SER A 21 -0.93 -10.03 -3.98
N ARG A 22 -2.20 -10.19 -4.39
CA ARG A 22 -2.85 -11.49 -4.58
C ARG A 22 -2.37 -12.24 -5.81
N ARG A 23 -1.71 -11.56 -6.76
CA ARG A 23 -1.13 -12.17 -7.95
C ARG A 23 0.31 -12.58 -7.66
N ALA A 24 0.77 -13.67 -8.29
CA ALA A 24 2.17 -14.08 -8.18
C ALA A 24 3.08 -13.01 -8.82
N ALA A 25 3.66 -12.15 -7.98
CA ALA A 25 4.59 -11.11 -8.40
C ALA A 25 6.03 -11.56 -8.15
N ASP A 26 6.90 -11.33 -9.14
CA ASP A 26 8.34 -11.46 -8.97
C ASP A 26 8.84 -10.34 -8.03
N GLN A 27 9.20 -10.74 -6.80
CA GLN A 27 9.63 -9.83 -5.75
C GLN A 27 10.91 -9.08 -6.10
N ALA A 28 11.84 -9.69 -6.83
CA ALA A 28 13.09 -9.05 -7.23
C ALA A 28 12.82 -7.97 -8.26
N ARG A 29 12.00 -8.28 -9.27
CA ARG A 29 11.58 -7.31 -10.29
C ARG A 29 10.80 -6.15 -9.68
N LEU A 30 9.93 -6.42 -8.70
CA LEU A 30 9.17 -5.38 -8.02
C LEU A 30 10.06 -4.50 -7.14
N THR A 31 11.07 -5.07 -6.48
CA THR A 31 12.07 -4.30 -5.71
C THR A 31 12.82 -3.31 -6.59
N GLU A 32 13.30 -3.75 -7.76
CA GLU A 32 13.96 -2.85 -8.74
C GLU A 32 13.02 -1.77 -9.26
N ALA A 33 11.76 -2.14 -9.56
CA ALA A 33 10.76 -1.18 -10.03
C ALA A 33 10.42 -0.13 -8.96
N LEU A 34 10.36 -0.52 -7.69
CA LEU A 34 10.19 0.40 -6.57
C LEU A 34 11.37 1.38 -6.51
N ARG A 35 12.61 0.89 -6.51
CA ARG A 35 13.81 1.74 -6.48
C ARG A 35 13.80 2.78 -7.61
N ALA A 36 13.65 2.33 -8.85
CA ALA A 36 13.63 3.22 -10.01
C ALA A 36 12.48 4.25 -9.96
N THR A 37 11.33 3.86 -9.40
CA THR A 37 10.18 4.77 -9.25
C THR A 37 10.45 5.87 -8.24
N PHE A 38 11.03 5.54 -7.08
CA PHE A 38 11.33 6.51 -6.03
C PHE A 38 12.47 7.45 -6.45
N GLU A 39 13.52 6.91 -7.07
CA GLU A 39 14.64 7.69 -7.63
C GLU A 39 14.15 8.68 -8.69
N ARG A 40 13.38 8.22 -9.68
CA ARG A 40 12.80 9.10 -10.73
C ARG A 40 11.93 10.21 -10.15
N ARG A 41 11.22 9.93 -9.05
CA ARG A 41 10.37 10.90 -8.34
C ARG A 41 11.13 11.76 -7.34
N ARG A 42 12.45 11.60 -7.20
CA ARG A 42 13.30 12.26 -6.20
C ARG A 42 12.68 12.22 -4.80
N THR A 43 12.06 11.08 -4.47
CA THR A 43 11.41 10.85 -3.19
C THR A 43 12.18 9.74 -2.51
N LEU A 44 12.57 9.93 -1.25
CA LEU A 44 13.26 8.89 -0.50
C LEU A 44 12.31 7.71 -0.24
N LEU A 45 12.87 6.50 -0.33
CA LEU A 45 12.17 5.32 0.17
C LEU A 45 11.93 5.47 1.68
N PRO A 46 10.72 5.16 2.16
CA PRO A 46 10.34 5.41 3.55
C PRO A 46 11.19 4.58 4.52
N ALA A 47 11.67 5.23 5.58
CA ALA A 47 12.54 4.61 6.57
C ALA A 47 11.81 3.71 7.58
N ALA A 48 10.51 3.96 7.76
CA ALA A 48 9.60 3.21 8.60
C ALA A 48 8.34 2.87 7.80
N LEU A 49 7.51 1.97 8.35
CA LEU A 49 6.24 1.60 7.73
C LEU A 49 5.40 2.88 7.53
N PRO A 50 4.95 3.20 6.30
CA PRO A 50 4.16 4.39 6.07
C PRO A 50 2.85 4.36 6.86
N ASP A 51 2.39 5.50 7.38
CA ASP A 51 1.12 5.61 8.11
C ASP A 51 -0.06 4.98 7.36
N ALA A 52 -0.09 5.13 6.02
CA ALA A 52 -1.12 4.56 5.16
C ALA A 52 -1.19 3.02 5.23
N LEU A 53 -0.11 2.36 5.65
CA LEU A 53 0.00 0.91 5.82
C LEU A 53 -0.03 0.48 7.30
N SER A 54 -0.34 1.40 8.22
CA SER A 54 -0.40 1.13 9.66
C SER A 54 -1.77 0.62 10.11
N GLU A 55 -1.79 -0.10 11.23
CA GLU A 55 -3.02 -0.53 11.90
C GLU A 55 -3.92 0.66 12.27
N ALA A 56 -3.33 1.78 12.71
CA ALA A 56 -4.05 3.00 13.04
C ALA A 56 -4.82 3.57 11.84
N PHE A 57 -4.27 3.46 10.63
CA PHE A 57 -4.96 3.88 9.40
C PHE A 57 -6.08 2.91 9.03
N GLY A 58 -5.83 1.60 9.09
CA GLY A 58 -6.85 0.58 8.81
C GLY A 58 -8.05 0.63 9.77
N SER A 59 -7.80 1.05 11.02
CA SER A 59 -8.82 1.15 12.07
C SER A 59 -9.55 2.49 12.11
N ASP A 60 -9.11 3.48 11.34
CA ASP A 60 -9.73 4.81 11.32
C ASP A 60 -11.19 4.72 10.81
N PRO A 61 -12.19 5.17 11.60
CA PRO A 61 -13.59 5.04 11.22
C PRO A 61 -13.96 5.75 9.91
N ALA A 62 -13.33 6.89 9.61
CA ALA A 62 -13.58 7.61 8.36
C ALA A 62 -12.98 6.87 7.16
N LYS A 63 -11.79 6.27 7.32
CA LYS A 63 -11.17 5.44 6.28
C LYS A 63 -11.94 4.17 6.00
N ARG A 64 -12.42 3.46 7.04
CA ARG A 64 -13.27 2.27 6.85
C ARG A 64 -14.57 2.60 6.14
N ARG A 65 -15.21 3.75 6.42
CA ARG A 65 -16.40 4.19 5.69
C ARG A 65 -16.11 4.44 4.21
N GLN A 66 -15.00 5.12 3.90
CA GLN A 66 -14.56 5.36 2.52
C GLN A 66 -14.27 4.03 1.80
N TRP A 67 -13.59 3.10 2.46
CA TRP A 67 -13.29 1.79 1.92
C TRP A 67 -14.56 0.97 1.68
N SER A 68 -15.46 0.89 2.66
CA SER A 68 -16.71 0.14 2.53
C SER A 68 -17.57 0.64 1.37
N ALA A 69 -17.69 1.95 1.18
CA ALA A 69 -18.39 2.54 0.05
C ALA A 69 -17.73 2.17 -1.30
N PHE A 70 -16.40 2.19 -1.35
CA PHE A 70 -15.64 1.78 -2.54
C PHE A 70 -15.77 0.27 -2.82
N ALA A 71 -15.58 -0.58 -1.80
CA ALA A 71 -15.63 -2.04 -1.93
C ALA A 71 -17.02 -2.54 -2.37
N ALA A 72 -18.09 -1.87 -1.91
CA ALA A 72 -19.45 -2.17 -2.35
C ALA A 72 -19.68 -1.91 -3.85
N ASP A 73 -18.99 -0.94 -4.45
CA ASP A 73 -19.09 -0.61 -5.88
C ASP A 73 -18.42 -1.66 -6.77
N ILE A 74 -17.29 -2.21 -6.32
CA ILE A 74 -16.47 -3.16 -7.11
C ILE A 74 -16.78 -4.64 -6.83
N GLY A 75 -17.38 -4.96 -5.67
CA GLY A 75 -17.85 -6.31 -5.31
C GLY A 75 -16.79 -7.38 -5.00
N ASP A 76 -15.52 -7.15 -5.33
CA ASP A 76 -14.42 -8.14 -5.27
C ASP A 76 -13.27 -7.69 -4.35
N ALA A 77 -13.59 -7.22 -3.14
CA ALA A 77 -12.59 -6.84 -2.14
C ALA A 77 -13.06 -7.15 -0.70
N PRO A 78 -12.14 -7.37 0.26
CA PRO A 78 -12.50 -7.55 1.66
C PRO A 78 -13.27 -6.33 2.18
N ALA A 79 -14.30 -6.57 2.99
CA ALA A 79 -15.09 -5.48 3.57
C ALA A 79 -14.29 -4.63 4.58
N ASP A 80 -13.29 -5.23 5.24
CA ASP A 80 -12.48 -4.57 6.25
C ASP A 80 -11.18 -4.00 5.66
N LEU A 81 -11.02 -2.68 5.77
CA LEU A 81 -9.82 -1.97 5.34
C LEU A 81 -8.58 -2.43 6.12
N ALA A 82 -8.73 -2.80 7.40
CA ALA A 82 -7.60 -3.21 8.22
C ALA A 82 -6.92 -4.46 7.65
N VAL A 83 -7.71 -5.43 7.15
CA VAL A 83 -7.21 -6.63 6.48
C VAL A 83 -6.44 -6.26 5.21
N VAL A 84 -7.01 -5.40 4.38
CA VAL A 84 -6.41 -4.95 3.12
C VAL A 84 -5.08 -4.24 3.36
N VAL A 85 -5.04 -3.35 4.35
CA VAL A 85 -3.82 -2.64 4.75
C VAL A 85 -2.76 -3.61 5.26
N ALA A 86 -3.12 -4.56 6.12
CA ALA A 86 -2.20 -5.55 6.64
C ALA A 86 -1.62 -6.45 5.53
N ASP A 87 -2.46 -6.89 4.59
CA ASP A 87 -2.04 -7.69 3.44
C ASP A 87 -1.05 -6.92 2.55
N ILE A 88 -1.34 -5.65 2.26
CA ILE A 88 -0.43 -4.80 1.49
C ILE A 88 0.88 -4.61 2.25
N ALA A 89 0.84 -4.36 3.55
CA ALA A 89 2.04 -4.18 4.36
C ALA A 89 2.92 -5.45 4.34
N ALA A 90 2.32 -6.62 4.57
CA ALA A 90 3.03 -7.90 4.54
C ALA A 90 3.66 -8.19 3.17
N PHE A 91 2.98 -7.82 2.09
CA PHE A 91 3.50 -7.99 0.73
C PHE A 91 4.59 -6.97 0.39
N ALA A 92 4.30 -5.67 0.51
CA ALA A 92 5.11 -4.59 -0.05
C ALA A 92 6.30 -4.19 0.84
N TRP A 93 6.15 -4.28 2.17
CA TRP A 93 7.17 -3.77 3.09
C TRP A 93 8.53 -4.45 2.95
N PRO A 94 8.64 -5.79 2.82
CA PRO A 94 9.93 -6.46 2.62
C PRO A 94 10.69 -5.93 1.39
N MET A 95 9.99 -5.67 0.28
CA MET A 95 10.59 -5.16 -0.96
C MET A 95 10.97 -3.69 -0.84
N ILE A 96 10.16 -2.87 -0.16
CA ILE A 96 10.50 -1.48 0.13
C ILE A 96 11.77 -1.41 1.00
N THR A 97 11.90 -2.28 2.01
CA THR A 97 13.11 -2.35 2.82
C THR A 97 14.32 -2.85 2.04
N ALA A 98 14.16 -3.87 1.20
CA ALA A 98 15.24 -4.37 0.36
C ALA A 98 15.76 -3.30 -0.62
N ALA A 99 14.85 -2.53 -1.24
CA ALA A 99 15.20 -1.45 -2.15
C ALA A 99 16.01 -0.31 -1.49
N ARG A 100 15.99 -0.20 -0.15
CA ARG A 100 16.80 0.78 0.60
C ARG A 100 18.23 0.31 0.87
N THR A 101 18.44 -0.99 1.05
CA THR A 101 19.72 -1.56 1.47
C THR A 101 20.77 -1.55 0.35
N PHE A 102 20.34 -1.49 -0.91
CA PHE A 102 21.23 -1.37 -2.08
C PHE A 102 21.70 0.07 -2.37
N SER A 103 21.78 0.91 -1.35
CA SER A 103 22.27 2.31 -1.44
C SER A 103 23.74 2.42 -1.10
#